data_AF-T0XN83-F1
#
_entry.id   AF-T0XN83-F1
#
_cell.length_a   1.000
_cell.length_b   1.000
_cell.length_c   1.000
_cell.angle_alpha   90.00
_cell.angle_beta   90.00
_cell.angle_gamma   90.00
#
_symmetry.space_group_name_H-M   'P 1'
#
loop_
_entity.id
_entity.type
_entity.pdbx_description
1 polymer ?
#
loop_
_entity_poly.entity_id
_entity_poly.type
_entity_poly.pdbx_seq_one_letter_code
_entity_poly.pdbx_strand_id
1 'polypeptide(L)' 'MHLDSGTKKAFEAILNQKEELKEAQEALKDSIKKLADELGVKPAVVTRILGLVEKERAKGGVLTDEREVIETAGEMV' A
#
# COMPACT_ATOMS: atom_id res chain seq x y z
N MET A 1 -3.19 -27.60 -26.53
CA MET A 1 -2.84 -26.27 -27.10
C MET A 1 -1.33 -26.15 -27.16
N HIS A 2 -0.75 -25.85 -28.31
CA HIS A 2 0.68 -25.52 -28.42
C HIS A 2 0.79 -24.00 -28.30
N LEU A 3 1.40 -23.51 -27.22
CA LEU A 3 1.61 -22.07 -27.04
C LEU A 3 2.73 -21.63 -27.99
N ASP A 4 2.44 -20.70 -28.89
CA ASP A 4 3.46 -20.06 -29.71
C ASP A 4 4.44 -19.26 -28.82
N SER A 5 5.60 -18.90 -29.39
CA SER A 5 6.67 -18.23 -28.66
C SER A 5 6.28 -16.84 -28.15
N GLY A 6 5.34 -16.14 -28.79
CA GLY A 6 4.83 -14.85 -28.33
C GLY A 6 3.94 -15.01 -27.10
N THR A 7 3.04 -16.01 -27.14
CA THR A 7 2.17 -16.33 -25.99
C THR A 7 2.99 -16.75 -24.77
N LYS A 8 4.03 -17.58 -24.94
CA LYS A 8 4.94 -17.96 -23.83
C LYS A 8 5.62 -16.75 -23.17
N LYS A 9 6.13 -15.82 -23.97
CA LYS A 9 6.74 -14.57 -23.46
C LYS A 9 5.76 -13.71 -22.67
N ALA A 10 4.50 -13.66 -23.10
CA ALA A 10 3.47 -12.92 -22.37
C ALA A 10 3.20 -13.53 -20.98
N PHE A 11 3.18 -14.87 -20.88
CA PHE A 11 3.07 -15.56 -19.57
C PHE A 11 4.27 -15.28 -18.67
N GLU A 12 5.49 -15.37 -19.20
CA GLU A 12 6.72 -15.06 -18.45
C GLU A 12 6.72 -13.61 -17.95
N ALA A 13 6.31 -12.66 -18.78
CA ALA A 13 6.19 -11.25 -18.38
C ALA A 13 5.19 -11.05 -17.23
N ILE A 14 4.03 -11.71 -17.28
CA ILE A 14 3.03 -11.65 -16.19
C ILE A 14 3.56 -12.30 -14.91
N LEU A 15 4.30 -13.40 -15.01
CA LEU A 15 4.90 -14.06 -13.85
C LEU A 15 5.93 -13.14 -13.18
N ASN A 16 6.81 -12.51 -13.96
CA ASN A 16 7.78 -11.56 -13.43
C ASN A 16 7.09 -10.37 -12.75
N GLN A 17 6.06 -9.79 -13.38
CA GLN A 17 5.27 -8.72 -12.75
C GLN A 17 4.62 -9.15 -11.44
N LYS A 18 4.17 -10.40 -11.34
CA LYS A 18 3.61 -10.94 -10.08
C LYS A 18 4.67 -11.07 -8.99
N GLU A 19 5.88 -11.45 -9.34
CA GLU A 19 7.00 -11.53 -8.39
C GLU A 19 7.39 -10.13 -7.90
N GLU A 20 7.54 -9.17 -8.81
CA GLU A 20 7.82 -7.76 -8.45
C GLU A 20 6.74 -7.17 -7.53
N LEU A 21 5.46 -7.43 -7.83
CA LEU A 21 4.36 -6.99 -6.97
C LEU A 21 4.39 -7.65 -5.59
N LYS A 22 4.80 -8.92 -5.50
CA LYS A 22 4.91 -9.62 -4.22
C LYS A 22 6.02 -8.99 -3.37
N GLU A 23 7.17 -8.71 -3.94
CA GLU A 23 8.28 -8.04 -3.24
C GLU A 23 7.87 -6.64 -2.75
N ALA A 24 7.21 -5.87 -3.61
CA ALA A 24 6.69 -4.54 -3.24
C ALA A 24 5.66 -4.62 -2.10
N GLN A 25 4.78 -5.63 -2.11
CA GLN A 25 3.82 -5.85 -1.02
C GLN A 25 4.50 -6.23 0.31
N GLU A 26 5.59 -7.00 0.27
CA GLU A 26 6.36 -7.35 1.46
C GLU A 26 7.08 -6.11 2.03
N ALA A 27 7.74 -5.33 1.18
CA ALA A 27 8.37 -4.06 1.57
C ALA A 27 7.37 -3.06 2.18
N LEU A 28 6.16 -2.97 1.61
CA LEU A 28 5.09 -2.14 2.15
C LEU A 28 4.65 -2.61 3.55
N LYS A 29 4.48 -3.92 3.75
CA LYS A 29 4.11 -4.48 5.07
C LYS A 29 5.16 -4.16 6.13
N ASP A 30 6.44 -4.25 5.78
CA ASP A 30 7.51 -3.95 6.74
C ASP A 30 7.60 -2.44 7.03
N SER A 31 7.32 -1.58 6.05
CA SER A 31 7.18 -0.14 6.27
C SER A 31 6.04 0.20 7.24
N ILE A 32 4.89 -0.48 7.08
CA ILE A 32 3.74 -0.32 7.99
C ILE A 32 4.10 -0.77 9.40
N LYS A 33 4.78 -1.92 9.56
CA LYS A 33 5.22 -2.40 10.89
C LYS A 33 6.18 -1.42 11.54
N LYS A 34 7.19 -0.95 10.80
CA LYS A 34 8.18 -0.01 11.30
C LYS A 34 7.51 1.28 11.80
N LEU A 35 6.61 1.85 11.01
CA LEU A 35 5.85 3.03 11.43
C LEU A 35 4.97 2.75 12.65
N ALA A 36 4.35 1.57 12.71
CA ALA A 36 3.55 1.18 13.87
C ALA A 36 4.40 1.07 15.15
N ASP A 37 5.60 0.51 15.04
CA ASP A 37 6.56 0.41 16.15
C ASP A 37 7.04 1.80 16.60
N GLU A 38 7.34 2.70 15.66
CA GLU A 38 7.73 4.10 15.94
C GLU A 38 6.62 4.87 16.67
N LEU A 39 5.36 4.61 16.33
CA LEU A 39 4.19 5.26 16.93
C LEU A 39 3.69 4.53 18.20
N GLY A 40 4.24 3.35 18.53
CA GLY A 40 3.76 2.54 19.65
C GLY A 40 2.35 1.94 19.45
N VAL A 41 1.94 1.71 18.20
CA VAL A 41 0.59 1.24 17.84
C VAL A 41 0.61 -0.12 17.17
N LYS A 42 -0.58 -0.71 16.98
CA LYS A 42 -0.72 -1.90 16.14
C LYS A 42 -0.65 -1.53 14.65
N PRO A 43 -0.02 -2.34 13.78
CA PRO A 43 0.00 -2.14 12.33
C PRO A 43 -1.37 -1.88 11.70
N ALA A 44 -2.43 -2.51 12.23
CA ALA A 44 -3.81 -2.31 11.78
C ALA A 44 -4.30 -0.86 11.92
N VAL A 45 -3.79 -0.12 12.92
CA VAL A 45 -4.09 1.31 13.10
C VAL A 45 -3.48 2.10 11.96
N VAL A 46 -2.19 1.89 11.67
CA VAL A 46 -1.50 2.54 10.54
C VAL A 46 -2.21 2.24 9.21
N THR A 47 -2.56 0.97 8.95
CA THR A 47 -3.32 0.60 7.73
C THR A 47 -4.66 1.34 7.65
N ARG A 48 -5.37 1.48 8.77
CA ARG A 48 -6.64 2.22 8.80
C ARG A 48 -6.45 3.70 8.46
N ILE A 49 -5.41 4.34 9.01
CA ILE A 49 -5.08 5.75 8.75
C ILE A 49 -4.76 5.95 7.28
N LEU A 50 -3.89 5.11 6.70
CA LEU A 50 -3.55 5.16 5.28
C LEU A 50 -4.80 5.04 4.41
N GLY A 51 -5.71 4.12 4.73
CA GLY A 51 -6.96 3.96 3.99
C GLY A 51 -7.94 5.14 4.12
N LEU A 52 -7.86 5.94 5.19
CA LEU A 52 -8.62 7.19 5.30
C LEU A 52 -8.01 8.27 4.40
N VAL A 53 -6.67 8.42 4.44
CA VAL A 53 -5.94 9.37 3.61
C VAL A 53 -6.13 9.08 2.11
N GLU A 54 -6.07 7.81 1.70
CA GLU A 54 -6.32 7.41 0.31
C GLU A 54 -7.73 7.77 -0.17
N LYS A 55 -8.74 7.64 0.71
CA LYS A 55 -10.12 8.02 0.39
C LYS A 55 -10.28 9.52 0.20
N GLU A 56 -9.61 10.33 1.02
CA GLU A 56 -9.63 11.79 0.86
C GLU A 56 -8.87 12.22 -0.40
N ARG A 57 -7.73 11.60 -0.70
CA ARG A 57 -7.02 11.79 -1.98
C ARG A 57 -7.89 11.51 -3.19
N ALA A 58 -8.64 10.40 -3.16
CA ALA A 58 -9.53 10.02 -4.25
C ALA A 58 -10.67 11.03 -4.49
N LYS A 59 -11.04 11.82 -3.48
CA LYS A 59 -12.04 12.90 -3.58
C LYS A 59 -11.46 14.22 -4.09
N GLY A 60 -10.15 14.30 -4.32
CA GLY A 60 -9.46 15.53 -4.68
C GLY A 60 -9.12 16.43 -3.49
N GLY A 61 -9.16 15.90 -2.27
CA GLY A 61 -8.75 16.61 -1.05
C GLY A 61 -7.30 17.08 -1.15
N VAL A 62 -7.08 18.34 -0.81
CA VAL A 62 -5.74 18.96 -0.81
C VAL A 62 -4.97 18.46 0.42
N LEU A 63 -3.63 18.52 0.37
CA LEU A 63 -2.69 18.16 1.45
C LEU A 63 -3.09 18.63 2.88
N THR A 64 -3.90 19.69 3.01
CA THR A 64 -4.44 20.17 4.29
C THR A 64 -5.40 19.17 4.94
N ASP A 65 -6.33 18.60 4.17
CA ASP A 65 -7.31 17.63 4.64
C ASP A 65 -6.62 16.30 5.02
N GLU A 66 -5.55 15.94 4.30
CA GLU A 66 -4.71 14.78 4.64
C GLU A 66 -4.01 14.95 5.99
N ARG A 67 -3.50 16.16 6.29
CA ARG A 67 -2.86 16.47 7.56
C ARG A 67 -3.86 16.43 8.70
N GLU A 68 -5.03 17.00 8.54
CA GLU A 68 -6.09 16.95 9.56
C GLU A 68 -6.52 15.51 9.87
N VAL A 69 -6.62 14.64 8.86
CA VAL A 69 -6.93 13.21 9.05
C VAL A 69 -5.81 12.49 9.81
N ILE A 70 -4.54 12.77 9.48
CA ILE A 70 -3.39 12.19 10.18
C ILE A 70 -3.33 12.68 11.63
N GLU A 71 -3.51 13.98 11.87
CA GLU A 71 -3.52 14.60 13.19
C GLU A 71 -4.67 14.04 14.05
N THR A 72 -5.89 14.05 13.51
CA THR A 72 -7.06 13.48 14.20
C THR A 72 -6.87 12.01 14.52
N ALA A 73 -6.31 11.23 13.59
CA ALA A 73 -6.06 9.82 13.84
C ALA A 73 -4.91 9.57 14.83
N GLY A 74 -3.94 10.48 14.91
CA GLY A 74 -2.90 10.48 15.95
C GLY A 74 -3.46 10.73 17.35
N GLU A 75 -4.56 11.47 17.47
CA GLU A 75 -5.28 11.67 18.74
C GLU A 75 -6.13 10.45 19.16
N MET A 76 -6.39 9.51 18.25
CA MET A 76 -7.15 8.28 18.52
C MET A 76 -6.28 7.10 18.98
N VAL A 77 -4.98 7.33 19.14
CA VAL A 77 -3.96 6.36 19.52
C VAL A 77 -3.65 6.44 21.01
#